data_AF-A0A2N7QE41-F1
#
_entry.id   AF-A0A2N7QE41-F1
#
_cell.length_a   1.000
_cell.length_b   1.000
_cell.length_c   1.000
_cell.angle_alpha   90.00
_cell.angle_beta   90.00
_cell.angle_gamma   90.00
#
_symmetry.space_group_name_H-M   'P 1'
#
loop_
_entity.id
_entity.type
_entity.pdbx_description
1 polymer ?
#
loop_
_entity_poly.entity_id
_entity_poly.type
_entity_poly.pdbx_seq_one_letter_code
_entity_poly.pdbx_strand_id
1 'polypeptide(L)'
;MKNKYKLWVALSLILVFGLGIVVGLFWEKSFLQPSKQKTTQKQEPFPTMEVISKELQLTSEQEARIRQIFKESEERFDSFRKEVHLRLKELRDQLKKDMDSVLTPEQQKKMQEMMDRYMRQQRRDSSERREDKPQDQIPPKKENKGEVR
;
A
#
# COMPACT_ATOMS: atom_id res chain seq x y z
N MET A 1 47.77 51.93 -11.63
CA MET A 1 46.31 51.85 -11.90
C MET A 1 45.87 50.48 -12.46
N LYS A 2 46.23 49.35 -11.83
CA LYS A 2 45.88 47.98 -12.34
C LYS A 2 45.07 47.12 -11.35
N ASN A 3 44.91 47.58 -10.10
CA ASN A 3 44.24 46.80 -9.04
C ASN A 3 42.73 47.06 -8.96
N LYS A 4 42.26 48.20 -9.48
CA LYS A 4 40.83 48.57 -9.50
C LYS A 4 40.01 47.60 -10.38
N TYR A 5 40.55 47.22 -11.53
CA TYR A 5 39.92 46.25 -12.44
C TYR A 5 39.93 44.82 -11.88
N LYS A 6 41.00 44.42 -11.17
CA LYS A 6 41.03 43.13 -10.48
C LYS A 6 39.98 43.06 -9.36
N LEU A 7 39.80 44.15 -8.61
CA LEU A 7 38.74 44.25 -7.60
C LEU A 7 37.34 44.21 -8.23
N TRP A 8 37.12 44.93 -9.33
CA TRP A 8 35.82 44.91 -10.03
C TRP A 8 35.49 43.55 -10.66
N VAL A 9 36.49 42.86 -11.21
CA VAL A 9 36.34 41.50 -11.75
C VAL A 9 36.08 40.48 -10.65
N ALA A 10 36.75 40.60 -9.49
CA ALA A 10 36.47 39.73 -8.34
C ALA A 10 35.04 39.98 -7.80
N LEU A 11 34.59 41.24 -7.76
CA LEU A 11 33.25 41.60 -7.31
C LEU A 11 32.15 41.08 -8.27
N SER A 12 32.38 41.16 -9.58
CA SER A 12 31.43 40.62 -10.56
C SER A 12 31.34 39.09 -10.52
N LEU A 13 32.47 38.40 -10.31
CA LEU A 13 32.52 36.95 -10.13
C LEU A 13 31.72 36.50 -8.90
N ILE A 14 31.89 37.19 -7.76
CA ILE A 14 31.13 36.89 -6.54
C ILE A 14 29.63 37.13 -6.75
N LEU A 15 29.26 38.18 -7.50
CA LEU A 15 27.87 38.51 -7.78
C LEU A 15 27.20 37.45 -8.68
N VAL A 16 27.87 37.00 -9.74
CA VAL A 16 27.36 35.94 -10.62
C VAL A 16 27.27 34.60 -9.88
N PHE A 17 28.25 34.29 -9.04
CA PHE A 17 28.25 33.08 -8.22
C PHE A 17 27.12 33.09 -7.16
N GLY A 18 26.89 34.23 -6.51
CA GLY A 18 25.79 34.42 -5.57
C GLY A 18 24.42 34.27 -6.23
N LEU A 19 24.25 34.82 -7.44
CA LEU A 19 23.03 34.63 -8.23
C LEU A 19 22.80 33.15 -8.59
N GLY A 20 23.86 32.41 -8.94
CA GLY A 20 23.79 30.96 -9.19
C GLY A 20 23.35 30.16 -7.96
N ILE A 21 23.85 30.49 -6.76
CA ILE A 21 23.45 29.84 -5.50
C ILE A 21 21.99 30.11 -5.19
N VAL A 22 21.51 31.35 -5.36
CA VAL A 22 20.11 31.70 -5.10
C VAL A 22 19.17 30.94 -6.04
N VAL A 23 19.52 30.79 -7.33
CA VAL A 23 18.75 30.00 -8.29
C VAL A 23 18.79 28.50 -7.96
N GLY A 24 19.95 27.97 -7.53
CA GLY A 24 20.09 26.57 -7.11
C GLY A 24 19.26 26.22 -5.87
N LEU A 25 19.28 27.09 -4.86
CA LEU A 25 18.46 26.92 -3.64
C LEU A 25 16.96 27.11 -3.90
N PHE A 26 16.58 27.92 -4.90
CA PHE A 26 15.18 28.11 -5.29
C PHE A 26 14.61 26.88 -6.04
N TRP A 27 15.46 26.14 -6.77
CA TRP A 27 15.07 24.92 -7.46
C TRP A 27 14.72 23.77 -6.50
N GLU A 28 15.41 23.68 -5.36
CA GLU A 28 15.20 22.64 -4.34
C GLU A 28 13.86 22.80 -3.60
N LYS A 29 13.39 24.04 -3.41
CA LYS A 29 12.16 24.30 -2.65
C LYS A 29 10.87 24.28 -3.48
N SER A 30 10.96 24.51 -4.79
CA SER A 30 9.76 24.65 -5.65
C SER A 30 9.43 23.40 -6.47
N PHE A 31 10.40 22.52 -6.75
CA PHE A 31 10.19 21.31 -7.57
C PHE A 31 9.94 20.03 -6.76
N LEU A 32 10.03 20.09 -5.44
CA LEU A 32 9.68 19.02 -4.52
C LEU A 32 8.40 19.39 -3.76
N GLN A 33 7.30 19.60 -4.48
CA GLN A 33 6.02 19.17 -3.94
C GLN A 33 5.95 17.67 -4.18
N PRO A 34 6.24 16.80 -3.18
CA PRO A 34 5.82 15.44 -3.32
C PRO A 34 4.29 15.51 -3.29
N SER A 35 3.67 15.32 -4.46
CA SER A 35 2.28 14.92 -4.55
C SER A 35 2.15 13.59 -3.81
N LYS A 36 2.03 13.66 -2.48
CA LYS A 36 1.56 12.58 -1.62
C LYS A 36 0.07 12.75 -1.39
N GLN A 37 -0.67 13.09 -2.43
CA GLN A 37 -2.02 12.56 -2.52
C GLN A 37 -1.90 11.19 -3.19
N LYS A 38 -1.43 10.22 -2.40
CA LYS A 38 -1.90 8.84 -2.59
C LYS A 38 -3.38 8.92 -2.27
N THR A 39 -4.19 9.32 -3.24
CA THR A 39 -5.59 8.97 -3.27
C THR A 39 -5.61 7.45 -3.27
N THR A 40 -5.71 6.85 -2.09
CA THR A 40 -6.34 5.56 -1.95
C THR A 40 -7.68 5.73 -2.63
N GLN A 41 -7.76 5.33 -3.90
CA GLN A 41 -8.98 5.19 -4.63
C GLN A 41 -9.79 4.23 -3.76
N LYS A 42 -10.70 4.80 -2.96
CA LYS A 42 -11.54 4.06 -2.04
C LYS A 42 -12.42 3.24 -2.96
N GLN A 43 -12.03 1.99 -3.21
CA GLN A 43 -12.82 1.08 -4.01
C GLN A 43 -14.19 1.07 -3.34
N GLU A 44 -15.20 1.58 -4.04
CA GLU A 44 -16.53 1.58 -3.49
C GLU A 44 -16.92 0.13 -3.21
N PRO A 45 -17.46 -0.16 -2.01
CA PRO A 45 -17.88 -1.50 -1.69
C PRO A 45 -18.89 -1.96 -2.73
N PHE A 46 -18.80 -3.23 -3.12
CA PHE A 46 -19.77 -3.83 -4.02
C PHE A 46 -21.19 -3.63 -3.44
N PRO A 47 -22.19 -3.25 -4.27
CA PRO A 47 -23.54 -3.00 -3.80
C PRO A 47 -24.11 -4.24 -3.09
N THR A 48 -24.85 -4.03 -2.00
CA THR A 48 -25.49 -5.12 -1.27
C THR A 48 -26.63 -5.73 -2.08
N MET A 49 -27.05 -6.94 -1.73
CA MET A 49 -28.17 -7.61 -2.41
C MET A 49 -29.46 -6.78 -2.34
N GLU A 50 -29.70 -6.07 -1.23
CA GLU A 50 -30.88 -5.20 -1.12
C GLU A 50 -30.84 -4.04 -2.12
N VAL A 51 -29.66 -3.45 -2.34
CA VAL A 51 -29.47 -2.37 -3.32
C VAL A 51 -29.69 -2.91 -4.72
N ILE A 52 -29.09 -4.06 -5.06
CA ILE A 52 -29.27 -4.71 -6.37
C ILE A 52 -30.74 -5.05 -6.61
N SER A 53 -31.42 -5.64 -5.62
CA SER A 53 -32.83 -6.02 -5.71
C SER A 53 -33.72 -4.80 -5.99
N LYS A 54 -33.49 -3.70 -5.28
CA LYS A 54 -34.24 -2.45 -5.44
C LYS A 54 -33.99 -1.76 -6.78
N GLU A 55 -32.71 -1.59 -7.16
CA GLU A 55 -32.32 -0.92 -8.40
C GLU A 55 -32.80 -1.68 -9.65
N LEU A 56 -32.71 -3.02 -9.61
CA LEU A 56 -33.13 -3.88 -10.72
C LEU A 56 -34.61 -4.30 -10.64
N GLN A 57 -35.32 -3.88 -9.59
CA GLN A 57 -36.73 -4.23 -9.34
C GLN A 57 -36.97 -5.74 -9.43
N LEU A 58 -36.11 -6.52 -8.77
CA LEU A 58 -36.17 -7.98 -8.84
C LEU A 58 -37.45 -8.51 -8.20
N THR A 59 -38.01 -9.54 -8.82
CA THR A 59 -39.04 -10.37 -8.17
C THR A 59 -38.41 -11.21 -7.05
N SER A 60 -39.24 -11.68 -6.10
CA SER A 60 -38.78 -12.55 -5.01
C SER A 60 -38.10 -13.83 -5.51
N GLU A 61 -38.57 -14.39 -6.63
CA GLU A 61 -37.98 -15.56 -7.25
C GLU A 61 -36.61 -15.25 -7.86
N GLN A 62 -36.47 -14.11 -8.55
CA GLN A 62 -35.18 -13.68 -9.11
C GLN A 62 -34.16 -13.39 -8.02
N GLU A 63 -34.58 -12.71 -6.94
CA GLU A 63 -33.71 -12.43 -5.80
C GLU A 63 -33.19 -13.72 -5.16
N ALA A 64 -34.08 -14.72 -4.94
CA ALA A 64 -33.69 -16.01 -4.38
C ALA A 64 -32.66 -16.74 -5.26
N ARG A 65 -32.88 -16.77 -6.58
CA ARG A 65 -31.94 -17.37 -7.55
C ARG A 65 -30.58 -16.66 -7.55
N ILE A 66 -30.57 -15.33 -7.54
CA ILE A 66 -29.34 -14.54 -7.52
C ILE A 66 -28.56 -14.76 -6.21
N ARG A 67 -29.25 -14.78 -5.07
CA ARG A 67 -28.63 -15.11 -3.77
C ARG A 67 -27.96 -16.49 -3.79
N GLN A 68 -28.59 -17.48 -4.42
CA GLN A 68 -28.00 -18.81 -4.59
C GLN A 68 -26.74 -18.76 -5.48
N ILE A 69 -26.78 -18.04 -6.61
CA ILE A 69 -25.62 -17.86 -7.50
C ILE A 69 -24.44 -17.24 -6.76
N PHE A 70 -24.67 -16.19 -5.96
CA PHE A 70 -23.61 -15.57 -5.18
C PHE A 70 -23.02 -16.52 -4.13
N LYS A 71 -23.86 -17.31 -3.44
CA LYS A 71 -23.39 -18.30 -2.46
C LYS A 71 -22.51 -19.37 -3.10
N GLU A 72 -22.97 -19.97 -4.20
CA GLU A 72 -22.18 -20.97 -4.95
C GLU A 72 -20.88 -20.37 -5.49
N SER A 73 -20.92 -19.11 -5.92
CA SER A 73 -19.72 -18.39 -6.38
C SER A 73 -18.74 -18.10 -5.25
N GLU A 74 -19.23 -17.73 -4.06
CA GLU A 74 -18.40 -17.51 -2.87
C GLU A 74 -17.61 -18.76 -2.50
N GLU A 75 -18.25 -19.94 -2.52
CA GLU A 75 -17.59 -21.23 -2.27
C GLU A 75 -16.48 -21.51 -3.31
N ARG A 76 -16.76 -21.27 -4.60
CA ARG A 76 -15.75 -21.42 -5.68
C ARG A 76 -14.59 -20.44 -5.53
N PHE A 77 -14.87 -19.19 -5.13
CA PHE A 77 -13.81 -18.22 -4.88
C PHE A 77 -12.98 -18.58 -3.65
N ASP A 78 -13.60 -19.10 -2.59
CA ASP A 78 -12.87 -19.52 -1.40
C ASP A 78 -11.94 -20.71 -1.68
N SER A 79 -12.41 -21.72 -2.42
CA SER A 79 -11.57 -22.83 -2.85
C SER A 79 -10.40 -22.37 -3.73
N PHE A 80 -10.67 -21.49 -4.69
CA PHE A 80 -9.64 -20.91 -5.56
C PHE A 80 -8.62 -20.09 -4.76
N ARG A 81 -9.07 -19.25 -3.81
CA ARG A 81 -8.18 -18.48 -2.94
C ARG A 81 -7.25 -19.39 -2.12
N LYS A 82 -7.77 -20.48 -1.57
CA LYS A 82 -6.97 -21.47 -0.84
C LYS A 82 -5.90 -22.10 -1.74
N GLU A 83 -6.28 -22.52 -2.95
CA GLU A 83 -5.34 -23.09 -3.91
C GLU A 83 -4.24 -22.09 -4.30
N VAL A 84 -4.62 -20.86 -4.67
CA VAL A 84 -3.67 -19.81 -5.02
C VAL A 84 -2.75 -19.50 -3.84
N HIS A 85 -3.27 -19.46 -2.61
CA HIS A 85 -2.46 -19.24 -1.43
C HIS A 85 -1.40 -20.32 -1.25
N LEU A 86 -1.77 -21.59 -1.43
CA LEU A 86 -0.84 -22.72 -1.34
C LEU A 86 0.24 -22.65 -2.43
N ARG A 87 -0.14 -22.47 -3.69
CA ARG A 87 0.82 -22.37 -4.81
C ARG A 87 1.77 -21.19 -4.64
N LEU A 88 1.25 -20.05 -4.18
CA LEU A 88 2.06 -18.85 -3.96
C LEU A 88 3.01 -19.02 -2.77
N LYS A 89 2.61 -19.76 -1.73
CA LYS A 89 3.50 -20.12 -0.63
C LYS A 89 4.65 -20.98 -1.13
N GLU A 90 4.36 -22.02 -1.90
CA GLU A 90 5.37 -22.90 -2.48
C GLU A 90 6.37 -22.13 -3.35
N LEU A 91 5.89 -21.25 -4.22
CA LEU A 91 6.75 -20.41 -5.05
C LEU A 91 7.66 -19.48 -4.22
N ARG A 92 7.14 -18.91 -3.13
CA ARG A 92 7.94 -18.08 -2.21
C ARG A 92 8.98 -18.89 -1.47
N ASP A 93 8.63 -20.09 -1.03
CA ASP A 93 9.54 -20.99 -0.32
C ASP A 93 10.68 -21.44 -1.25
N GLN A 94 10.38 -21.73 -2.52
CA GLN A 94 11.38 -22.05 -3.53
C GLN A 94 12.31 -20.86 -3.81
N LEU A 95 11.74 -19.68 -4.06
CA LEU A 95 12.53 -18.45 -4.25
C LEU A 95 13.45 -18.19 -3.06
N LYS A 96 12.96 -18.40 -1.83
CA LYS A 96 13.78 -18.26 -0.62
C LYS A 96 14.96 -19.23 -0.62
N LYS A 97 14.75 -20.51 -0.96
CA LYS A 97 15.83 -21.50 -1.05
C LYS A 97 16.87 -21.12 -2.10
N ASP A 98 16.42 -20.68 -3.27
CA ASP A 98 17.29 -20.27 -4.38
C ASP A 98 18.13 -19.05 -3.96
N MET A 99 17.52 -18.06 -3.28
CA MET A 99 18.25 -16.94 -2.71
C MET A 99 19.23 -17.36 -1.61
N ASP A 100 18.81 -18.21 -0.68
CA ASP A 100 19.65 -18.67 0.41
C ASP A 100 20.87 -19.45 -0.13
N SER A 101 20.75 -20.13 -1.28
CA SER A 101 21.86 -20.86 -1.92
C SER A 101 23.03 -19.98 -2.40
N VAL A 102 22.79 -18.70 -2.67
CA VAL A 102 23.81 -17.75 -3.18
C VAL A 102 24.33 -16.80 -2.09
N LEU A 103 23.73 -16.82 -0.90
CA LEU A 103 24.07 -15.94 0.21
C LEU A 103 24.97 -16.64 1.22
N THR A 104 25.91 -15.88 1.79
CA THR A 104 26.65 -16.33 2.98
C THR A 104 25.75 -16.42 4.21
N PRO A 105 26.09 -17.22 5.23
CA PRO A 105 25.28 -17.34 6.45
C PRO A 105 25.00 -16.00 7.15
N GLU A 106 25.97 -15.08 7.16
CA GLU A 106 25.79 -13.74 7.72
C GLU A 106 24.80 -12.89 6.92
N GLN A 107 24.84 -12.98 5.59
CA GLN A 107 23.91 -12.28 4.71
C GLN A 107 22.48 -12.85 4.81
N GLN A 108 22.34 -14.17 4.96
CA GLN A 108 21.03 -14.81 5.20
C GLN A 108 20.38 -14.28 6.47
N LYS A 109 21.13 -14.18 7.58
CA LYS A 109 20.64 -13.62 8.84
C LYS A 109 20.18 -12.16 8.66
N LYS A 110 20.97 -11.34 7.96
CA LYS A 110 20.61 -9.94 7.67
C LYS A 110 19.36 -9.83 6.79
N MET A 111 19.21 -10.71 5.81
CA MET A 111 18.02 -10.78 4.95
C MET A 111 16.76 -11.12 5.76
N GLN A 112 16.85 -12.11 6.65
CA GLN A 112 15.75 -12.49 7.53
C GLN A 112 15.30 -11.33 8.43
N GLU A 113 16.26 -10.63 9.06
CA GLU A 113 15.95 -9.46 9.88
C GLU A 113 15.26 -8.34 9.08
N MET A 114 15.69 -8.12 7.83
CA MET A 114 15.09 -7.11 6.95
C MET A 114 13.63 -7.47 6.62
N MET A 115 13.37 -8.74 6.27
CA MET A 115 12.02 -9.24 5.98
C MET A 115 11.10 -9.15 7.20
N ASP A 116 11.60 -9.53 8.37
CA ASP A 116 10.83 -9.46 9.62
C ASP A 116 10.47 -8.02 10.00
N ARG A 117 11.40 -7.07 9.79
CA ARG A 117 11.13 -5.63 10.00
C ARG A 117 10.04 -5.15 9.05
N TYR A 118 10.14 -5.49 7.76
CA TYR A 118 9.15 -5.12 6.75
C TYR A 118 7.76 -5.66 7.09
N MET A 119 7.67 -6.94 7.46
CA MET A 119 6.42 -7.58 7.85
C MET A 119 5.81 -6.95 9.11
N ARG A 120 6.62 -6.61 10.11
CA ARG A 120 6.14 -5.91 11.31
C ARG A 120 5.61 -4.52 10.98
N GLN A 121 6.30 -3.77 10.13
CA GLN A 121 5.86 -2.44 9.70
C GLN A 121 4.53 -2.52 8.93
N GLN A 122 4.41 -3.45 7.99
CA GLN A 122 3.18 -3.64 7.22
C GLN A 122 1.99 -4.03 8.12
N ARG A 123 2.21 -4.83 9.17
CA ARG A 123 1.18 -5.14 10.16
C ARG A 123 0.75 -3.92 10.95
N ARG A 124 1.70 -3.07 11.38
CA ARG A 124 1.40 -1.81 12.10
C ARG A 124 0.62 -0.83 11.24
N ASP A 125 1.05 -0.59 10.01
CA ASP A 125 0.33 0.28 9.07
C ASP A 125 -1.11 -0.22 8.83
N SER A 126 -1.31 -1.54 8.83
CA SER A 126 -2.64 -2.13 8.67
C SER A 126 -3.52 -2.02 9.92
N SER A 127 -2.94 -2.05 11.13
CA SER A 127 -3.68 -1.85 12.38
C SER A 127 -4.03 -0.39 12.59
N GLU A 128 -3.09 0.53 12.33
CA GLU A 128 -3.31 1.97 12.45
C GLU A 128 -4.43 2.44 11.50
N ARG A 129 -4.46 1.94 10.26
CA ARG A 129 -5.57 2.20 9.32
C ARG A 129 -6.93 1.66 9.76
N ARG A 130 -6.97 0.67 10.67
CA ARG A 130 -8.22 0.13 11.22
C ARG A 130 -8.69 0.95 12.42
N GLU A 131 -7.78 1.48 13.21
CA GLU A 131 -8.08 2.35 14.36
C GLU A 131 -8.57 3.74 13.92
N ASP A 132 -8.08 4.25 12.79
CA ASP A 132 -8.48 5.56 12.24
C ASP A 132 -9.81 5.53 11.45
N LYS A 133 -10.53 4.40 11.43
CA LYS A 133 -11.88 4.33 10.85
C LYS A 133 -12.92 4.80 11.88
N PRO A 134 -13.84 5.72 11.53
CA PRO A 134 -14.99 6.05 12.38
C PRO A 134 -15.73 4.78 12.81
N GLN A 135 -16.04 4.66 14.11
CA GLN A 135 -16.61 3.45 14.72
C GLN A 135 -17.89 2.94 14.03
N ASP A 136 -18.61 3.82 13.31
CA ASP A 136 -19.82 3.48 12.54
C ASP A 136 -19.57 2.59 11.31
N GLN A 137 -18.31 2.40 10.87
CA GLN A 137 -17.94 1.58 9.71
C GLN A 137 -17.26 0.24 10.09
N ILE A 138 -17.14 -0.06 11.38
CA ILE A 138 -16.62 -1.34 11.85
C ILE A 138 -17.82 -2.30 11.95
N PRO A 139 -17.96 -3.30 11.06
CA PRO A 139 -19.03 -4.29 11.22
C PRO A 139 -18.88 -4.93 12.61
N PRO A 140 -19.98 -5.09 13.37
CA PRO A 140 -19.91 -5.60 14.73
C PRO A 140 -19.15 -6.92 14.71
N LYS A 141 -18.09 -6.98 15.52
CA LYS A 141 -17.34 -8.21 15.77
C LYS A 141 -18.38 -9.24 16.21
N LYS A 142 -18.68 -10.22 15.36
CA LYS A 142 -19.54 -11.35 15.74
C LYS A 142 -18.85 -12.01 16.93
N GLU A 143 -19.34 -11.67 18.13
CA GLU A 143 -19.00 -12.33 19.37
C GLU A 143 -19.45 -13.77 19.18
N ASN A 144 -18.53 -14.68 18.83
CA ASN A 144 -18.83 -16.09 18.80
C ASN A 144 -18.92 -16.56 20.26
N LYS A 145 -20.02 -16.17 20.92
CA LYS A 145 -20.41 -16.63 22.24
C LYS A 145 -20.91 -18.05 22.10
N GLY A 146 -19.98 -18.98 22.33
CA GLY A 146 -20.22 -20.31 22.86
C GLY A 146 -21.02 -21.28 21.99
N GLU A 147 -20.35 -22.35 21.54
CA GLU A 147 -20.80 -23.68 21.91
C GLU A 147 -19.58 -24.50 22.33
N VAL A 148 -19.41 -24.55 23.65
CA VAL A 148 -18.71 -25.63 24.33
C VAL A 148 -19.60 -26.88 24.16
N ARG A 149 -19.05 -27.94 23.58
CA ARG A 149 -19.44 -29.32 23.87
C ARG A 149 -18.18 -30.15 24.00
#